data_AF-A0A940J9E6-F1
#
_entry.id   AF-A0A940J9E6-F1
#
_cell.length_a   1.000
_cell.length_b   1.000
_cell.length_c   1.000
_cell.angle_alpha   90.00
_cell.angle_beta   90.00
_cell.angle_gamma   90.00
#
_symmetry.space_group_name_H-M   'P 1'
#
loop_
_entity.id
_entity.type
_entity.pdbx_description
1 polymer ?
#
loop_
_entity_poly.entity_id
_entity_poly.type
_entity_poly.pdbx_seq_one_letter_code
_entity_poly.pdbx_strand_id
1 'polypeptide(L)'
;MAVTERIRMRGPVGALGVLLVLAGLWSLAIPLIVGVVPQSPNPYVMDGDPCCGIPDTWAEVREGVFWGWIWLFPGAVAITTGALLLAAAVRGRRPRWRRLPVGVAALMSAAAAAIAITYLTLDEAPEVVHCREIRERAPGYRSASLAERKDLAFEIADCRLLSHRTMPEVIALLGPPARITYPPGPVTENWHYGTGLLSIRFTQYPGTADEVVEWVSGD
;
A
#
# COMPACT_ATOMS: atom_id res chain seq x y z
N MET A 1 -21.74 -27.58 -50.08
CA MET A 1 -21.73 -26.25 -49.41
C MET A 1 -21.14 -26.25 -47.98
N ALA A 2 -20.87 -27.39 -47.33
CA ALA A 2 -20.45 -27.42 -45.91
C ALA A 2 -18.94 -27.27 -45.61
N VAL A 3 -18.06 -27.24 -46.63
CA VAL A 3 -16.59 -27.20 -46.45
C VAL A 3 -16.06 -25.75 -46.41
N THR A 4 -16.55 -24.89 -47.29
CA THR A 4 -16.19 -23.46 -47.35
C THR A 4 -16.62 -22.69 -46.11
N GLU A 5 -17.76 -23.03 -45.50
CA GLU A 5 -18.21 -22.44 -44.23
C GLU A 5 -17.33 -22.79 -43.02
N ARG A 6 -16.78 -24.02 -42.97
CA ARG A 6 -15.88 -24.43 -41.88
C ARG A 6 -14.54 -23.71 -41.94
N ILE A 7 -14.03 -23.44 -43.14
CA ILE A 7 -12.76 -22.71 -43.34
C ILE A 7 -12.95 -21.23 -43.00
N ARG A 8 -14.08 -20.64 -43.42
CA ARG A 8 -14.38 -19.22 -43.20
C ARG A 8 -14.52 -18.82 -41.72
N MET A 9 -14.97 -19.73 -40.85
CA MET A 9 -15.09 -19.46 -39.41
C MET A 9 -13.85 -19.82 -38.57
N ARG A 10 -12.93 -20.66 -39.07
CA ARG A 10 -11.70 -21.03 -38.34
C ARG A 10 -10.66 -19.93 -38.34
N GLY A 11 -10.50 -19.24 -39.48
CA GLY A 11 -9.58 -18.11 -39.64
C GLY A 11 -9.78 -16.98 -38.62
N PRO A 12 -10.98 -16.36 -38.54
CA PRO A 12 -11.21 -15.22 -37.65
C PRO A 12 -11.19 -15.59 -36.17
N VAL A 13 -11.68 -16.79 -35.80
CA VAL A 13 -11.65 -17.26 -34.40
C VAL A 13 -10.21 -17.55 -33.95
N GLY A 14 -9.40 -18.16 -34.82
CA GLY A 14 -7.98 -18.38 -34.56
C GLY A 14 -7.21 -17.06 -34.44
N ALA A 15 -7.43 -16.12 -35.37
CA ALA A 15 -6.80 -14.79 -35.35
C ALA A 15 -7.16 -13.99 -34.09
N LEU A 16 -8.44 -13.99 -33.69
CA LEU A 16 -8.89 -13.37 -32.45
C LEU A 16 -8.23 -14.01 -31.23
N GLY A 17 -8.07 -15.34 -31.24
CA GLY A 17 -7.37 -16.06 -30.18
C GLY A 17 -5.90 -15.67 -30.04
N VAL A 18 -5.17 -15.54 -31.17
CA VAL A 18 -3.78 -15.05 -31.17
C VAL A 18 -3.70 -13.62 -30.64
N LEU A 19 -4.57 -12.72 -31.13
CA LEU A 19 -4.59 -11.32 -30.69
C LEU A 19 -4.84 -11.19 -29.19
N LEU A 20 -5.77 -11.97 -28.64
CA LEU A 20 -6.06 -11.98 -27.20
C LEU A 20 -4.88 -12.51 -26.38
N VAL A 21 -4.18 -13.55 -26.84
CA VAL A 21 -2.97 -14.03 -26.16
C VAL A 21 -1.87 -12.98 -26.19
N LEU A 22 -1.61 -12.35 -27.35
CA LEU A 22 -0.59 -11.30 -27.47
C LEU A 22 -0.91 -10.09 -26.60
N ALA A 23 -2.16 -9.62 -26.62
CA ALA A 23 -2.61 -8.51 -25.78
C ALA A 23 -2.47 -8.86 -24.29
N GLY A 24 -2.80 -10.10 -23.90
CA GLY A 24 -2.68 -10.52 -22.52
C GLY A 24 -1.24 -10.69 -22.04
N LEU A 25 -0.35 -11.19 -22.90
CA LEU A 25 1.09 -11.25 -22.61
C LEU A 25 1.69 -9.84 -22.45
N TRP A 26 1.27 -8.89 -23.28
CA TRP A 26 1.65 -7.48 -23.13
C TRP A 26 1.17 -6.90 -21.79
N SER A 27 -0.07 -7.18 -21.42
CA SER A 27 -0.64 -6.74 -20.13
C SER A 27 0.11 -7.33 -18.93
N LEU A 28 0.60 -8.57 -19.02
CA LEU A 28 1.43 -9.21 -17.99
C LEU A 28 2.86 -8.65 -17.92
N ALA A 29 3.39 -8.15 -19.03
CA ALA A 29 4.73 -7.57 -19.07
C ALA A 29 4.80 -6.20 -18.38
N ILE A 30 3.71 -5.41 -18.41
CA ILE A 30 3.63 -4.09 -17.77
C ILE A 30 4.03 -4.12 -16.29
N PRO A 31 3.43 -4.93 -15.41
CA PRO A 31 3.82 -4.96 -13.99
C PRO A 31 5.27 -5.43 -13.76
N LEU A 32 5.83 -6.26 -14.65
CA LEU A 32 7.23 -6.67 -14.60
C LEU A 32 8.19 -5.53 -14.98
N ILE A 33 7.81 -4.69 -15.96
CA ILE A 33 8.60 -3.55 -16.42
C ILE A 33 8.51 -2.38 -15.43
N VAL A 34 7.32 -2.14 -14.87
CA VAL A 34 7.07 -1.04 -13.91
C VAL A 34 7.58 -1.39 -12.51
N GLY A 35 8.13 -2.60 -12.31
CA GLY A 35 8.76 -2.96 -11.04
C GLY A 35 7.74 -3.10 -9.91
N VAL A 36 6.54 -3.61 -10.19
CA VAL A 36 5.53 -3.93 -9.17
C VAL A 36 5.92 -5.22 -8.43
N VAL A 37 7.16 -5.30 -7.99
CA VAL A 37 7.60 -6.29 -7.01
C VAL A 37 7.43 -5.59 -5.67
N PRO A 38 6.51 -6.05 -4.79
CA PRO A 38 6.36 -5.43 -3.48
C PRO A 38 7.70 -5.58 -2.73
N GLN A 39 8.40 -4.46 -2.58
CA GLN A 39 9.55 -4.34 -1.69
C GLN A 39 9.03 -3.79 -0.36
N SER A 40 9.55 -4.31 0.76
CA SER A 40 9.25 -3.72 2.07
C SER A 40 9.76 -2.28 2.09
N PRO A 41 8.99 -1.31 2.61
CA PRO A 41 9.48 0.05 2.77
C PRO A 41 10.72 0.04 3.66
N ASN A 42 11.69 0.90 3.35
CA ASN A 42 12.90 1.02 4.14
C ASN A 42 12.60 1.93 5.34
N PRO A 43 12.60 1.42 6.59
CA PRO A 43 12.25 2.23 7.76
C PRO A 43 13.27 3.35 8.05
N TYR A 44 14.45 3.32 7.40
CA TYR A 44 15.52 4.28 7.61
C TYR A 44 15.51 5.44 6.60
N VAL A 45 14.58 5.47 5.65
CA VAL A 45 14.46 6.53 4.64
C VAL A 45 13.32 7.47 5.05
N MET A 46 13.58 8.77 5.03
CA MET A 46 12.51 9.76 5.26
C MET A 46 11.60 9.80 4.05
N ASP A 47 10.28 9.86 4.29
CA ASP A 47 9.28 9.97 3.24
C ASP A 47 9.61 11.08 2.24
N GLY A 48 9.60 10.74 0.95
CA GLY A 48 9.83 11.68 -0.14
C GLY A 48 11.30 11.94 -0.45
N ASP A 49 12.24 11.07 -0.02
CA ASP A 49 13.63 11.15 -0.46
C ASP A 49 13.75 10.71 -1.94
N PRO A 50 13.99 11.64 -2.88
CA PRO A 50 14.03 11.31 -4.30
C PRO A 50 15.23 10.44 -4.70
N CYS A 51 16.20 10.23 -3.80
CA CYS A 51 17.38 9.39 -4.07
C CYS A 51 17.08 7.89 -4.01
N CYS A 52 15.99 7.45 -3.38
CA CYS A 52 15.67 6.04 -3.21
C CYS A 52 14.36 5.71 -3.96
N GLY A 53 14.45 5.08 -5.13
CA GLY A 53 13.28 4.68 -5.93
C GLY A 53 12.49 3.48 -5.38
N ILE A 54 12.45 3.32 -4.06
CA ILE A 54 11.77 2.25 -3.33
C ILE A 54 10.52 2.89 -2.71
N PRO A 55 9.38 2.17 -2.57
CA PRO A 55 8.24 2.71 -1.84
C PRO A 55 8.65 3.13 -0.42
N ASP A 56 8.34 4.38 -0.08
CA ASP A 56 8.65 4.97 1.23
C ASP A 56 7.63 4.49 2.27
N THR A 57 6.41 4.15 1.84
CA THR A 57 5.31 3.76 2.73
C THR A 57 4.61 2.47 2.32
N TRP A 58 3.99 1.78 3.29
CA TRP A 58 3.07 0.67 3.00
C TRP A 58 1.83 1.08 2.19
N ALA A 59 1.47 2.37 2.21
CA ALA A 59 0.41 2.90 1.36
C ALA A 59 0.84 2.86 -0.12
N GLU A 60 2.07 3.26 -0.43
CA GLU A 60 2.64 3.18 -1.78
C GLU A 60 2.81 1.73 -2.25
N VAL A 61 3.21 0.82 -1.35
CA VAL A 61 3.22 -0.63 -1.66
C VAL A 61 1.81 -1.12 -2.00
N ARG A 62 0.78 -0.71 -1.24
CA ARG A 62 -0.61 -1.06 -1.50
C ARG A 62 -1.09 -0.54 -2.85
N GLU A 63 -0.79 0.72 -3.18
CA GLU A 63 -1.12 1.30 -4.47
C GLU A 63 -0.41 0.57 -5.61
N GLY A 64 0.89 0.29 -5.46
CA GLY A 64 1.67 -0.48 -6.42
C GLY A 64 1.03 -1.85 -6.69
N VAL A 65 0.75 -2.61 -5.63
CA VAL A 65 0.09 -3.93 -5.72
C VAL A 65 -1.27 -3.83 -6.41
N PHE A 66 -2.08 -2.82 -6.09
CA PHE A 66 -3.36 -2.58 -6.75
C PHE A 66 -3.23 -2.33 -8.24
N TRP A 67 -2.31 -1.44 -8.64
CA TRP A 67 -2.02 -1.19 -10.05
C TRP A 67 -1.49 -2.44 -10.74
N GLY A 68 -0.65 -3.23 -10.08
CA GLY A 68 -0.19 -4.52 -10.57
C GLY A 68 -1.35 -5.47 -10.91
N TRP A 69 -2.32 -5.59 -10.00
CA TRP A 69 -3.51 -6.41 -10.20
C TRP A 69 -4.39 -5.93 -11.36
N ILE A 70 -4.55 -4.60 -11.53
CA ILE A 70 -5.28 -4.01 -12.65
C ILE A 70 -4.73 -4.48 -14.00
N TRP A 71 -3.42 -4.65 -14.13
CA TRP A 71 -2.80 -5.12 -15.37
C TRP A 71 -2.73 -6.66 -15.48
N LEU A 72 -2.56 -7.36 -14.35
CA LEU A 72 -2.49 -8.82 -14.30
C LEU A 72 -3.82 -9.49 -14.69
N PHE A 73 -4.96 -8.97 -14.22
CA PHE A 73 -6.26 -9.65 -14.42
C PHE A 73 -6.78 -9.62 -15.86
N PRO A 74 -6.86 -8.46 -16.54
CA PRO A 74 -7.21 -8.42 -17.95
C PRO A 74 -6.25 -9.27 -18.79
N GLY A 75 -4.96 -9.28 -18.43
CA GLY A 75 -3.94 -10.12 -19.06
C GLY A 75 -4.25 -11.62 -18.96
N ALA A 76 -4.50 -12.10 -17.75
CA ALA A 76 -4.86 -13.49 -17.50
C ALA A 76 -6.18 -13.90 -18.19
N VAL A 77 -7.20 -13.04 -18.16
CA VAL A 77 -8.48 -13.26 -18.85
C VAL A 77 -8.30 -13.31 -20.37
N ALA A 78 -7.49 -12.41 -20.94
CA ALA A 78 -7.21 -12.37 -22.37
C ALA A 78 -6.44 -13.63 -22.81
N ILE A 79 -5.42 -14.06 -22.07
CA ILE A 79 -4.66 -15.29 -22.39
C ILE A 79 -5.55 -16.52 -22.32
N THR A 80 -6.31 -16.70 -21.24
CA THR A 80 -7.18 -17.88 -21.07
C THR A 80 -8.29 -17.91 -22.13
N THR A 81 -8.93 -16.78 -22.40
CA THR A 81 -9.95 -16.66 -23.46
C THR A 81 -9.34 -16.92 -24.84
N GLY A 82 -8.17 -16.34 -25.12
CA GLY A 82 -7.47 -16.52 -26.38
C GLY A 82 -7.04 -17.97 -26.62
N ALA A 83 -6.49 -18.63 -25.58
CA ALA A 83 -6.14 -20.04 -25.62
C ALA A 83 -7.35 -20.95 -25.86
N LEU A 84 -8.52 -20.64 -25.27
CA LEU A 84 -9.76 -21.39 -25.51
C LEU A 84 -10.26 -21.23 -26.96
N LEU A 85 -10.17 -20.02 -27.52
CA LEU A 85 -10.53 -19.77 -28.92
C LEU A 85 -9.58 -20.47 -29.90
N LEU A 86 -8.28 -20.43 -29.63
CA LEU A 86 -7.26 -21.18 -30.38
C LEU A 86 -7.52 -22.68 -30.32
N ALA A 87 -7.78 -23.23 -29.13
CA ALA A 87 -8.08 -24.65 -28.97
C ALA A 87 -9.38 -25.05 -29.71
N ALA A 88 -10.38 -24.18 -29.73
CA ALA A 88 -11.62 -24.40 -30.50
C ALA A 88 -11.35 -24.39 -32.01
N ALA A 89 -10.53 -23.44 -32.50
CA ALA A 89 -10.14 -23.34 -33.90
C ALA A 89 -9.35 -24.58 -34.37
N VAL A 90 -8.35 -25.01 -33.60
CA VAL A 90 -7.51 -26.19 -33.89
C VAL A 90 -8.35 -27.47 -33.90
N ARG A 91 -9.22 -27.65 -32.90
CA ARG A 91 -10.10 -28.84 -32.82
C ARG A 91 -11.28 -28.79 -33.79
N GLY A 92 -11.46 -27.69 -34.53
CA GLY A 92 -12.57 -27.51 -35.45
C GLY A 92 -13.95 -27.51 -34.78
N ARG A 93 -14.01 -27.26 -33.47
CA ARG A 93 -15.26 -27.23 -32.69
C ARG A 93 -15.75 -25.79 -32.58
N ARG A 94 -17.07 -25.59 -32.62
CA ARG A 94 -17.63 -24.27 -32.32
C ARG A 94 -17.41 -23.96 -30.83
N PRO A 95 -16.81 -22.80 -30.49
CA PRO A 95 -16.72 -22.39 -29.08
C PRO A 95 -18.13 -22.31 -28.50
N ARG A 96 -18.29 -22.78 -27.27
CA ARG A 96 -19.58 -22.70 -26.56
C ARG A 96 -19.76 -21.27 -26.07
N TRP A 97 -20.12 -20.36 -26.98
CA TRP A 97 -20.30 -18.93 -26.71
C TRP A 97 -21.16 -18.64 -25.48
N ARG A 98 -22.15 -19.49 -25.19
CA ARG A 98 -22.99 -19.41 -23.99
C ARG A 98 -22.25 -19.62 -22.66
N ARG A 99 -21.10 -20.30 -22.65
CA ARG A 99 -20.33 -20.60 -21.42
C ARG A 99 -19.12 -19.70 -21.22
N LEU A 100 -18.69 -18.99 -22.27
CA LEU A 100 -17.63 -17.97 -22.20
C LEU A 100 -17.90 -16.91 -21.13
N PRO A 101 -19.07 -16.26 -21.06
CA PRO A 101 -19.32 -15.23 -20.05
C PRO A 101 -19.31 -15.78 -18.62
N VAL A 102 -19.73 -17.02 -18.40
CA VAL A 102 -19.68 -17.67 -17.07
C VAL A 102 -18.24 -17.93 -16.66
N GLY A 103 -17.39 -18.40 -17.58
CA GLY A 103 -15.97 -18.61 -17.32
C GLY A 103 -15.24 -17.30 -17.03
N VAL A 104 -15.52 -16.25 -17.80
CA VAL A 104 -14.97 -14.90 -17.58
C VAL A 104 -15.45 -14.34 -16.24
N ALA A 105 -16.74 -14.44 -15.92
CA ALA A 105 -17.29 -13.98 -14.66
C ALA A 105 -16.65 -14.72 -13.46
N ALA A 106 -16.49 -16.04 -13.53
CA ALA A 106 -15.84 -16.82 -12.48
C ALA A 106 -14.37 -16.40 -12.28
N LEU A 107 -13.63 -16.14 -13.37
CA LEU A 107 -12.27 -15.60 -13.31
C LEU A 107 -12.23 -14.22 -12.66
N MET A 108 -13.16 -13.32 -13.05
CA MET A 108 -13.27 -11.98 -12.46
C MET A 108 -13.66 -12.01 -10.97
N SER A 109 -14.51 -12.97 -10.56
CA SER A 109 -14.86 -13.15 -9.14
C SER A 109 -13.69 -13.71 -8.33
N ALA A 110 -12.97 -14.70 -8.86
CA ALA A 110 -11.76 -15.22 -8.22
C ALA A 110 -10.67 -14.14 -8.10
N ALA A 111 -10.55 -13.31 -9.13
CA ALA A 111 -9.69 -12.15 -9.16
C ALA A 111 -10.01 -11.14 -8.06
N ALA A 112 -11.27 -10.70 -7.99
CA ALA A 112 -11.74 -9.77 -6.98
C ALA A 112 -11.54 -10.32 -5.56
N ALA A 113 -11.78 -11.62 -5.36
CA ALA A 113 -11.52 -12.28 -4.08
C ALA A 113 -10.02 -12.27 -3.72
N ALA A 114 -9.12 -12.54 -4.68
CA ALA A 114 -7.68 -12.48 -4.44
C ALA A 114 -7.18 -11.06 -4.11
N ILE A 115 -7.71 -10.03 -4.80
CA ILE A 115 -7.44 -8.62 -4.46
C ILE A 115 -7.92 -8.33 -3.04
N ALA A 116 -9.17 -8.69 -2.72
CA ALA A 116 -9.74 -8.43 -1.41
C ALA A 116 -8.94 -9.11 -0.29
N ILE A 117 -8.54 -10.37 -0.48
CA ILE A 117 -7.68 -11.09 0.48
C ILE A 117 -6.34 -10.36 0.65
N THR A 118 -5.70 -9.98 -0.46
CA THR A 118 -4.41 -9.26 -0.42
C THR A 118 -4.52 -7.93 0.33
N TYR A 119 -5.59 -7.17 0.08
CA TYR A 119 -5.88 -5.92 0.79
C TYR A 119 -6.13 -6.14 2.28
N LEU A 120 -6.91 -7.15 2.64
CA LEU A 120 -7.18 -7.49 4.04
C LEU A 120 -5.89 -7.92 4.77
N THR A 121 -5.02 -8.69 4.11
CA THR A 121 -3.73 -9.09 4.71
C THR A 121 -2.71 -7.95 4.78
N LEU A 122 -2.80 -6.95 3.89
CA LEU A 122 -1.95 -5.77 3.93
C LEU A 122 -2.40 -4.76 5.00
N ASP A 123 -3.67 -4.79 5.40
CA ASP A 123 -4.16 -3.95 6.51
C ASP A 123 -3.71 -4.49 7.88
N GLU A 124 -3.36 -5.78 7.94
CA GLU A 124 -2.66 -6.41 9.07
C GLU A 124 -1.13 -6.27 8.96
N ALA A 125 -0.61 -5.33 8.15
CA ALA A 125 0.82 -5.08 8.12
C ALA A 125 1.33 -4.88 9.57
N PRO A 126 2.40 -5.59 9.98
CA PRO A 126 2.82 -5.67 11.38
C PRO A 126 3.07 -4.30 12.01
N GLU A 127 3.37 -3.29 11.21
CA GLU A 127 3.52 -1.89 11.61
C GLU A 127 2.21 -1.26 12.13
N VAL A 128 1.05 -1.55 11.53
CA VAL A 128 -0.26 -1.01 11.98
C VAL A 128 -0.67 -1.63 13.32
N VAL A 129 -0.40 -2.92 13.50
CA VAL A 129 -0.66 -3.63 14.77
C VAL A 129 0.30 -3.14 15.84
N HIS A 130 1.59 -3.04 15.53
CA HIS A 130 2.61 -2.53 16.45
C HIS A 130 2.26 -1.10 16.90
N CYS A 131 2.04 -0.17 15.98
CA CYS A 131 1.72 1.21 16.33
C CYS A 131 0.38 1.37 17.06
N ARG A 132 -0.59 0.46 16.84
CA ARG A 132 -1.82 0.41 17.64
C ARG A 132 -1.53 0.00 19.09
N GLU A 133 -0.74 -1.06 19.29
CA GLU A 133 -0.33 -1.48 20.64
C GLU A 133 0.45 -0.37 21.36
N ILE A 134 1.36 0.32 20.66
CA ILE A 134 2.12 1.44 21.23
C ILE A 134 1.19 2.59 21.63
N ARG A 135 0.18 2.90 20.82
CA ARG A 135 -0.84 3.91 21.14
C ARG A 135 -1.61 3.58 22.41
N GLU A 136 -1.93 2.31 22.64
CA GLU A 136 -2.62 1.84 23.84
C GLU A 136 -1.71 1.90 25.08
N ARG A 137 -0.40 1.71 24.91
CA ARG A 137 0.60 1.81 25.99
C ARG A 137 1.05 3.25 26.30
N ALA A 138 0.93 4.18 25.34
CA ALA A 138 1.39 5.57 25.49
C ALA A 138 0.87 6.31 26.74
N PRO A 139 -0.39 6.14 27.19
CA PRO A 139 -0.86 6.74 28.45
C PRO A 139 -0.08 6.27 29.70
N GLY A 140 0.50 5.07 29.65
CA GLY A 140 1.33 4.49 30.71
C GLY A 140 2.77 5.02 30.75
N TYR A 141 3.18 5.87 29.81
CA TYR A 141 4.55 6.37 29.67
C TYR A 141 5.10 6.98 30.96
N ARG A 142 4.28 7.71 31.73
CA ARG A 142 4.73 8.34 32.99
C ARG A 142 4.98 7.35 34.13
N SER A 143 4.17 6.31 34.21
CA SER A 143 4.26 5.29 35.27
C SER A 143 5.30 4.22 34.98
N ALA A 144 5.77 4.12 33.74
CA ALA A 144 6.77 3.15 33.31
C ALA A 144 8.14 3.39 33.97
N SER A 145 8.94 2.34 34.07
CA SER A 145 10.34 2.43 34.50
C SER A 145 11.18 3.30 33.54
N LEU A 146 12.38 3.71 33.94
CA LEU A 146 13.23 4.53 33.06
C LEU A 146 13.60 3.79 31.77
N ALA A 147 13.86 2.47 31.83
CA ALA A 147 14.17 1.66 30.65
C ALA A 147 12.96 1.57 29.70
N GLU A 148 11.77 1.24 30.23
CA GLU A 148 10.54 1.21 29.44
C GLU A 148 10.17 2.56 28.84
N ARG A 149 10.49 3.67 29.51
CA ARG A 149 10.30 5.02 28.96
C ARG A 149 11.20 5.31 27.76
N LYS A 150 12.43 4.77 27.74
CA LYS A 150 13.32 4.91 26.58
C LYS A 150 12.76 4.15 25.39
N ASP A 151 12.42 2.88 25.62
CA ASP A 151 11.91 2.01 24.56
C ASP A 151 10.61 2.58 23.98
N LEU A 152 9.68 2.99 24.85
CA LEU A 152 8.40 3.56 24.42
C LEU A 152 8.57 4.93 23.75
N ALA A 153 9.58 5.73 24.11
CA ALA A 153 9.87 7.00 23.43
C ALA A 153 10.33 6.77 21.98
N PHE A 154 11.22 5.81 21.75
CA PHE A 154 11.64 5.42 20.41
C PHE A 154 10.46 4.88 19.60
N GLU A 155 9.66 3.99 20.18
CA GLU A 155 8.48 3.42 19.52
C GLU A 155 7.42 4.49 19.17
N ILE A 156 7.18 5.48 20.05
CA ILE A 156 6.26 6.60 19.78
C ILE A 156 6.77 7.49 18.64
N ALA A 157 8.08 7.73 18.59
CA ALA A 157 8.72 8.51 17.53
C ALA A 157 8.66 7.78 16.18
N ASP A 158 8.99 6.48 16.18
CA ASP A 158 9.01 5.62 14.99
C ASP A 158 7.61 5.50 14.37
N CYS A 159 6.59 5.28 15.20
CA CYS A 159 5.20 5.22 14.76
C CYS A 159 4.57 6.58 14.41
N ARG A 160 5.31 7.69 14.53
CA ARG A 160 4.82 9.06 14.32
C ARG A 160 3.45 9.35 14.98
N LEU A 161 3.20 8.75 16.15
CA LEU A 161 1.88 8.77 16.81
C LEU A 161 1.38 10.16 17.18
N LEU A 162 2.31 11.12 17.27
CA LEU A 162 2.05 12.48 17.67
C LEU A 162 2.02 13.45 16.50
N SER A 163 2.42 13.03 15.28
CA SER A 163 2.37 13.89 14.10
C SER A 163 0.95 14.41 13.89
N HIS A 164 0.84 15.70 13.58
CA HIS A 164 -0.44 16.38 13.39
C HIS A 164 -1.33 16.53 14.63
N ARG A 165 -0.84 16.17 15.82
CA ARG A 165 -1.55 16.44 17.09
C ARG A 165 -1.35 17.88 17.52
N THR A 166 -2.38 18.42 18.16
CA THR A 166 -2.33 19.71 18.84
C THR A 166 -1.65 19.57 20.19
N MET A 167 -1.09 20.67 20.71
CA MET A 167 -0.51 20.70 22.07
C MET A 167 -1.41 20.08 23.15
N PRO A 168 -2.73 20.41 23.26
CA PRO A 168 -3.60 19.81 24.26
C PRO A 168 -3.74 18.29 24.13
N GLU A 169 -3.77 17.76 22.90
CA GLU A 169 -3.84 16.32 22.66
C GLU A 169 -2.56 15.61 23.08
N VAL A 170 -1.40 16.21 22.82
CA VAL A 170 -0.10 15.67 23.28
C VAL A 170 -0.04 15.65 24.81
N ILE A 171 -0.49 16.73 25.47
CA ILE A 171 -0.58 16.76 26.95
C ILE A 171 -1.57 15.72 27.46
N ALA A 172 -2.72 15.53 26.79
CA ALA A 172 -3.70 14.53 27.20
C ALA A 172 -3.13 13.09 27.12
N LEU A 173 -2.23 12.83 26.15
CA LEU A 173 -1.65 11.50 25.94
C LEU A 173 -0.42 11.24 26.81
N LEU A 174 0.52 12.19 26.90
CA LEU A 174 1.82 12.01 27.58
C LEU A 174 1.92 12.74 28.93
N GLY A 175 0.93 13.56 29.25
CA GLY A 175 0.97 14.55 30.34
C GLY A 175 1.81 15.78 29.99
N PRO A 176 2.03 16.70 30.94
CA PRO A 176 2.89 17.86 30.69
C PRO A 176 4.37 17.49 30.43
N PRO A 177 5.11 18.28 29.63
CA PRO A 177 6.54 18.04 29.39
C PRO A 177 7.38 18.27 30.66
N ALA A 178 8.54 17.63 30.73
CA ALA A 178 9.49 17.83 31.81
C ALA A 178 10.27 19.14 31.67
N ARG A 179 10.54 19.55 30.42
CA ARG A 179 11.22 20.80 30.09
C ARG A 179 10.72 21.33 28.76
N ILE A 180 10.59 22.65 28.65
CA ILE A 180 10.25 23.36 27.41
C ILE A 180 11.44 24.24 27.02
N THR A 181 11.75 24.29 25.72
CA THR A 181 12.80 25.13 25.14
C THR A 181 12.26 25.87 23.93
N TYR A 182 12.75 27.09 23.71
CA TYR A 182 12.29 27.99 22.65
C TYR A 182 13.43 28.22 21.66
N PRO A 183 13.56 27.41 20.60
CA PRO A 183 14.59 27.62 19.59
C PRO A 183 14.32 28.89 18.77
N PRO A 184 15.36 29.58 18.27
CA PRO A 184 15.16 30.71 17.37
C PRO A 184 14.63 30.24 16.01
N GLY A 185 13.49 30.77 15.56
CA GLY A 185 12.90 30.45 14.25
C GLY A 185 11.37 30.46 14.23
N PRO A 186 10.73 29.93 13.17
CA PRO A 186 9.26 29.76 13.09
C PRO A 186 8.73 28.63 13.99
N VAL A 187 9.63 27.90 14.64
CA VAL A 187 9.32 26.89 15.65
C VAL A 187 8.94 27.61 16.94
N THR A 188 7.75 27.36 17.44
CA THR A 188 7.23 28.01 18.64
C THR A 188 7.80 27.36 19.89
N GLU A 189 7.75 26.02 20.00
CA GLU A 189 8.17 25.32 21.23
C GLU A 189 8.77 23.93 20.96
N ASN A 190 9.82 23.59 21.71
CA ASN A 190 10.39 22.24 21.80
C ASN A 190 10.12 21.67 23.20
N TRP A 191 9.36 20.59 23.27
CA TRP A 191 8.99 19.92 24.51
C TRP A 191 9.83 18.67 24.72
N HIS A 192 10.39 18.53 25.93
CA HIS A 192 11.24 17.42 26.32
C HIS A 192 10.54 16.56 27.36
N TYR A 193 10.44 15.26 27.09
CA TYR A 193 9.84 14.24 27.95
C TYR A 193 10.90 13.24 28.42
N GLY A 194 10.87 12.89 29.70
CA GLY A 194 12.01 12.20 30.33
C GLY A 194 13.26 13.10 30.32
N THR A 195 14.41 12.59 30.75
CA THR A 195 15.68 13.34 30.74
C THR A 195 16.23 13.52 29.32
N GLY A 196 15.46 14.12 28.40
CA GLY A 196 15.80 14.32 26.98
C GLY A 196 15.41 13.16 26.06
N LEU A 197 14.77 12.10 26.56
CA LEU A 197 14.52 10.86 25.81
C LEU A 197 13.50 11.00 24.70
N LEU A 198 12.62 11.99 24.77
CA LEU A 198 11.66 12.28 23.72
C LEU A 198 11.57 13.79 23.55
N SER A 199 11.92 14.27 22.37
CA SER A 199 11.81 15.68 21.99
C SER A 199 10.70 15.84 20.96
N ILE A 200 9.75 16.73 21.23
CA ILE A 200 8.64 17.05 20.34
C ILE A 200 8.75 18.52 19.93
N ARG A 201 8.73 18.77 18.62
CA ARG A 201 8.78 20.11 18.05
C ARG A 201 7.39 20.53 17.57
N PHE A 202 6.96 21.71 18.02
CA PHE A 202 5.72 22.35 17.59
C PHE A 202 6.01 23.51 16.66
N THR A 203 5.24 23.58 15.58
CA THR A 203 5.34 24.66 14.59
C THR A 203 3.98 25.29 14.42
N GLN A 204 3.94 26.62 14.49
CA GLN A 204 2.74 27.41 14.28
C GLN A 204 2.58 27.72 12.79
N TYR A 205 1.51 27.22 12.17
CA TYR A 205 1.24 27.54 10.78
C TYR A 205 0.58 28.92 10.67
N PRO A 206 1.05 29.79 9.75
CA PRO A 206 0.46 31.11 9.58
C PRO A 206 -1.01 30.99 9.14
N GLY A 207 -1.91 31.50 9.98
CA GLY A 207 -3.36 31.45 9.75
C GLY A 207 -4.12 30.41 10.58
N THR A 208 -3.45 29.58 11.38
CA THR A 208 -4.08 28.71 12.38
C THR A 208 -3.76 29.19 13.79
N ALA A 209 -4.74 29.11 14.69
CA ALA A 209 -4.51 29.36 16.13
C ALA A 209 -3.78 28.17 16.80
N ASP A 210 -3.79 27.01 16.14
CA ASP A 210 -3.29 25.76 16.70
C ASP A 210 -1.85 25.48 16.24
N GLU A 211 -1.01 25.14 17.22
CA GLU A 211 0.33 24.61 17.01
C GLU A 211 0.28 23.10 16.86
N VAL A 212 1.03 22.58 15.90
CA VAL A 212 0.98 21.18 15.50
C VAL A 212 2.37 20.55 15.62
N VAL A 213 2.41 19.29 16.06
CA VAL A 213 3.66 18.52 16.08
C VAL A 213 4.18 18.34 14.66
N GLU A 214 5.36 18.90 14.42
CA GLU A 214 6.09 18.76 13.15
C GLU A 214 7.09 17.60 13.22
N TRP A 215 7.70 17.37 14.39
CA TRP A 215 8.78 16.41 14.53
C TRP A 215 8.83 15.79 15.93
N VAL A 216 9.19 14.51 15.98
CA VAL A 216 9.35 13.72 17.19
C VAL A 216 10.67 12.96 17.09
N SER A 217 11.50 13.00 18.13
CA SER A 217 12.71 12.17 18.22
C SER A 217 12.89 11.50 19.57
N GLY A 218 13.44 10.28 19.53
CA GLY A 218 14.07 9.65 20.68
C GLY A 218 15.59 9.84 20.65
N ASP A 219 16.19 10.19 21.79
CA ASP A 219 17.65 10.28 21.99
C ASP A 219 18.25 8.97 22.53
#